data_AF-X0WTI0-F1
#
_entry.id   AF-X0WTI0-F1
#
_cell.length_a   1.000
_cell.length_b   1.000
_cell.length_c   1.000
_cell.angle_alpha   90.00
_cell.angle_beta   90.00
_cell.angle_gamma   90.00
#
_symmetry.space_group_name_H-M   'P 1'
#
loop_
_entity.id
_entity.type
_entity.pdbx_description
1 polymer ?
#
loop_
_entity_poly.entity_id
_entity_poly.type
_entity_poly.pdbx_seq_one_letter_code
_entity_poly.pdbx_strand_id
1 'polypeptide(L)' 'DDLDTFKLVVHCGACMINRQEMLSRMARAKEAGVPIVNYGVFLAAAHGVLERALEPFPSAKLALEDADE' A
#
# COMPACT_ATOMS: atom_id res chain seq x y z
N ASP A 1 -17.45 -10.42 -0.42
CA ASP A 1 -17.03 -9.09 -0.88
C ASP A 1 -16.64 -9.19 -2.33
N ASP A 2 -17.32 -8.41 -3.17
CA ASP A 2 -17.06 -8.34 -4.61
C ASP A 2 -15.87 -7.39 -4.85
N LEU A 3 -14.69 -7.78 -4.34
CA LEU A 3 -13.47 -6.97 -4.40
C LEU A 3 -13.09 -6.61 -5.84
N ASP A 4 -13.33 -7.53 -6.76
CA ASP A 4 -13.09 -7.40 -8.20
C ASP A 4 -13.85 -6.23 -8.87
N THR A 5 -14.88 -5.70 -8.21
CA THR A 5 -15.59 -4.50 -8.67
C THR A 5 -14.83 -3.20 -8.41
N PHE A 6 -13.79 -3.23 -7.57
CA PHE A 6 -12.99 -2.06 -7.21
C PHE A 6 -11.67 -1.99 -7.99
N LYS A 7 -11.14 -0.78 -8.14
CA LYS A 7 -9.86 -0.52 -8.83
C LYS A 7 -8.65 -0.49 -7.90
N LEU A 8 -8.86 -0.24 -6.62
CA LEU A 8 -7.81 -0.10 -5.61
C LEU A 8 -8.40 -0.30 -4.21
N VAL A 9 -7.69 -1.04 -3.37
CA VAL A 9 -7.96 -1.11 -1.93
C VAL A 9 -7.01 -0.17 -1.19
N VAL A 10 -7.56 0.76 -0.40
CA VAL A 10 -6.78 1.55 0.56
C VAL A 10 -6.97 0.94 1.95
N HIS A 11 -5.96 0.25 2.45
CA HIS A 11 -6.01 -0.42 3.75
C HIS A 11 -5.51 0.51 4.86
N CYS A 12 -6.19 0.53 6.01
CA CYS A 12 -5.78 1.32 7.16
C CYS A 12 -4.44 0.85 7.77
N GLY A 13 -3.94 1.57 8.79
CA GLY A 13 -2.71 1.24 9.51
C GLY A 13 -2.73 -0.06 10.32
N ALA A 14 -3.83 -0.82 10.31
CA ALA A 14 -3.93 -2.14 10.92
C ALA A 14 -3.68 -2.19 12.45
N CYS A 15 -3.86 -1.09 13.18
CA CYS A 15 -3.55 -0.99 14.62
C CYS A 15 -4.31 -2.00 15.51
N MET A 16 -5.45 -2.51 15.05
CA MET A 16 -6.31 -3.44 15.79
C MET A 16 -6.19 -4.90 15.33
N ILE A 17 -5.35 -5.20 14.33
CA ILE A 17 -5.18 -6.56 13.79
C ILE A 17 -3.72 -7.01 13.85
N ASN A 18 -3.51 -8.32 13.89
CA ASN A 18 -2.16 -8.88 13.89
C ASN A 18 -1.59 -8.99 12.47
N ARG A 19 -0.30 -9.38 12.38
CA ARG A 19 0.40 -9.56 11.10
C ARG A 19 -0.26 -10.62 10.20
N GLN A 20 -0.73 -11.73 10.76
CA GLN A 20 -1.35 -12.80 9.98
C GLN A 20 -2.62 -12.33 9.28
N GLU A 21 -3.47 -11.59 10.01
CA GLU A 21 -4.69 -11.00 9.49
C GLU A 21 -4.38 -9.98 8.38
N MET A 22 -3.35 -9.13 8.57
CA MET A 22 -2.92 -8.19 7.54
C MET A 22 -2.45 -8.90 6.26
N LEU A 23 -1.62 -9.95 6.40
CA LEU A 23 -1.14 -10.75 5.26
C LEU A 23 -2.29 -11.46 4.53
N SER A 24 -3.25 -12.02 5.28
CA SER A 24 -4.44 -12.66 4.73
C SER A 24 -5.26 -11.68 3.87
N ARG A 25 -5.45 -10.44 4.35
CA ARG A 25 -6.16 -9.39 3.59
C ARG A 25 -5.42 -8.98 2.31
N MET A 26 -4.10 -8.83 2.38
CA MET A 26 -3.29 -8.55 1.19
C MET A 26 -3.34 -9.69 0.18
N ALA A 27 -3.32 -10.95 0.63
CA ALA A 27 -3.45 -12.11 -0.23
C ALA A 27 -4.81 -12.14 -0.94
N ARG A 28 -5.91 -11.88 -0.21
CA ARG A 28 -7.27 -11.79 -0.79
C ARG A 28 -7.39 -10.70 -1.86
N ALA A 29 -6.81 -9.52 -1.63
CA ALA A 29 -6.80 -8.44 -2.63
C ALA A 29 -6.00 -8.86 -3.88
N LYS A 30 -4.84 -9.49 -3.68
CA LYS A 30 -4.01 -10.01 -4.77
C LYS A 30 -4.72 -11.11 -5.58
N GLU A 31 -5.40 -12.04 -4.91
CA GLU A 31 -6.19 -13.10 -5.55
C GLU A 31 -7.36 -12.55 -6.38
N ALA A 32 -7.99 -11.47 -5.92
CA ALA A 32 -9.02 -10.75 -6.68
C ALA A 32 -8.45 -9.92 -7.84
N GLY A 33 -7.13 -9.83 -8.00
CA GLY A 33 -6.48 -9.00 -9.01
C GLY A 33 -6.58 -7.50 -8.74
N VAL A 34 -6.84 -7.11 -7.50
CA VAL A 34 -7.05 -5.70 -7.12
C VAL A 34 -5.81 -5.18 -6.38
N PRO A 35 -5.18 -4.10 -6.88
CA PRO A 35 -4.09 -3.44 -6.17
C PRO A 35 -4.49 -3.03 -4.76
N ILE A 36 -3.54 -3.06 -3.82
CA ILE A 36 -3.73 -2.65 -2.43
C ILE A 36 -2.61 -1.72 -1.99
N VAL A 37 -2.96 -0.63 -1.31
CA VAL A 37 -2.02 0.35 -0.75
C VAL A 37 -2.36 0.62 0.71
N ASN A 38 -1.38 1.05 1.51
CA ASN A 38 -1.62 1.51 2.87
C ASN A 38 -2.08 2.97 2.91
N TYR A 39 -2.95 3.32 3.85
CA TYR A 39 -3.48 4.68 4.01
C TYR A 39 -2.37 5.74 4.18
N GLY A 40 -1.32 5.45 4.95
CA GLY A 40 -0.19 6.38 5.11
C GLY A 40 0.58 6.62 3.82
N VAL A 41 0.82 5.56 3.03
CA VAL A 41 1.49 5.64 1.73
C VAL A 41 0.63 6.41 0.73
N PHE A 42 -0.67 6.12 0.68
CA PHE A 42 -1.62 6.83 -0.17
C PHE A 42 -1.68 8.32 0.16
N LEU A 43 -1.79 8.69 1.44
CA LEU A 43 -1.81 10.09 1.86
C LEU A 43 -0.50 10.79 1.52
N ALA A 44 0.65 10.15 1.76
CA ALA A 44 1.93 10.74 1.44
C ALA A 44 2.07 11.01 -0.06
N ALA A 45 1.61 10.09 -0.92
CA ALA A 45 1.58 10.29 -2.36
C ALA A 45 0.61 11.42 -2.76
N ALA A 46 -0.63 11.37 -2.25
CA ALA A 46 -1.67 12.35 -2.57
C ALA A 46 -1.32 13.79 -2.14
N HIS A 47 -0.53 13.94 -1.07
CA HIS A 47 -0.05 15.23 -0.58
C HIS A 47 1.32 15.64 -1.12
N GLY A 48 1.95 14.83 -1.99
CA GLY A 48 3.26 15.15 -2.59
C GLY A 48 4.44 15.08 -1.61
N VAL A 49 4.33 14.30 -0.54
CA VAL A 49 5.36 14.15 0.51
C VAL A 49 5.94 12.73 0.59
N LEU A 50 5.59 11.84 -0.35
CA LEU A 50 6.03 10.45 -0.34
C LEU A 50 7.56 10.33 -0.44
N GLU A 51 8.20 11.05 -1.37
CA GLU A 51 9.66 11.00 -1.51
C GLU A 51 10.36 11.40 -0.20
N ARG A 52 9.89 12.49 0.42
CA ARG A 52 10.39 12.95 1.73
C ARG A 52 10.19 11.91 2.83
N ALA A 53 9.03 11.25 2.85
CA ALA A 53 8.71 10.22 3.83
C ALA A 53 9.59 8.96 3.69
N LEU A 54 10.09 8.68 2.48
CA LEU A 54 10.95 7.54 2.17
C LEU A 54 12.45 7.82 2.32
N GLU A 55 12.89 9.07 2.49
CA GLU A 55 14.31 9.40 2.70
C GLU A 55 15.04 8.55 3.76
N PRO A 56 14.42 8.21 4.92
CA PRO A 56 15.09 7.36 5.93
C PRO A 56 15.19 5.88 5.53
N PHE A 57 14.58 5.49 4.41
CA PHE A 57 14.46 4.11 3.94
C PHE A 57 15.04 3.96 2.53
N PRO A 58 16.38 3.89 2.37
CA PRO A 58 17.03 3.93 1.05
C PRO A 58 16.51 2.88 0.06
N SER A 59 16.22 1.66 0.52
CA SER A 59 15.68 0.59 -0.34
C SER A 59 14.26 0.89 -0.82
N ALA A 60 13.44 1.55 -0.02
CA ALA A 60 12.09 1.94 -0.41
C ALA A 60 12.10 3.16 -1.33
N LYS A 61 13.04 4.11 -1.12
CA LYS A 61 13.25 5.24 -2.03
C LYS A 61 13.67 4.77 -3.42
N LEU A 62 14.65 3.86 -3.51
CA LEU A 62 15.08 3.27 -4.78
C LEU A 62 13.92 2.57 -5.49
N ALA A 63 13.10 1.79 -4.77
CA ALA A 63 11.95 1.11 -5.35
C ALA A 63 10.85 2.07 -5.88
N LEU A 64 10.79 3.30 -5.36
CA LEU A 64 9.90 4.33 -5.91
C LEU A 64 10.48 4.93 -7.19
N GLU A 65 11.77 5.25 -7.18
CA GLU A 65 12.49 5.77 -8.36
C GLU A 65 12.42 4.80 -9.54
N ASP A 66 12.66 3.49 -9.29
CA ASP A 66 12.57 2.43 -10.30
C ASP A 66 11.14 2.25 -10.86
N ALA A 67 10.11 2.64 -10.11
CA ALA A 67 8.71 2.49 -10.53
C ALA A 67 8.20 3.66 -11.38
N ASP A 68 8.88 4.81 -11.34
CA ASP A 68 8.56 6.01 -12.12
C ASP A 68 9.30 6.03 -13.49
N GLU A 69 10.20 5.07 -13.74
CA GLU A 69 10.87 4.81 -15.04
C GLU A 69 10.05 3.87 -15.95
#